data_AF-A0A9W6VK46-F1
#
_entry.id   AF-A0A9W6VK46-F1
#
_cell.length_a   1.000
_cell.length_b   1.000
_cell.length_c   1.000
_cell.angle_alpha   90.00
_cell.angle_beta   90.00
_cell.angle_gamma   90.00
#
_symmetry.space_group_name_H-M   'P 1'
#
loop_
_entity.id
_entity.type
_entity.pdbx_description
1 polymer ?
#
loop_
_entity_poly.entity_id
_entity_poly.type
_entity_poly.pdbx_seq_one_letter_code
_entity_poly.pdbx_strand_id
1 'polypeptide(L)'
;MTTAKMPVDRRATVFMYVGLALTAIATLAPVLDMVTVDTVTDHVRNAYPNWPDDLVAADRNAIVGYLAVVGVLGIAGWLLAIAGVRRHARWARAVSTIMFVLGAIIALTDLTLGGAEYSVIVPTLHGTLGMLPTVAGLAAIVLLWRAKRPTP
;
A
#
# COMPACT_ATOMS: atom_id res chain seq x y z
N MET A 1 31.44 7.20 -21.71
CA MET A 1 30.53 7.67 -20.64
C MET A 1 30.25 6.53 -19.69
N THR A 2 30.96 6.47 -18.58
CA THR A 2 30.82 5.41 -17.58
C THR A 2 29.64 5.75 -16.67
N THR A 3 28.50 5.06 -16.82
CA THR A 3 27.38 5.21 -15.88
C THR A 3 27.84 4.80 -14.49
N ALA A 4 28.12 5.79 -13.63
CA ALA A 4 28.49 5.54 -12.25
C ALA A 4 27.38 4.73 -11.57
N LYS A 5 27.68 3.48 -11.23
CA LYS A 5 26.73 2.54 -10.63
C LYS A 5 26.36 3.08 -9.24
N MET A 6 25.14 3.62 -9.09
CA MET A 6 24.69 4.15 -7.78
C MET A 6 24.90 3.11 -6.67
N PRO A 7 25.37 3.52 -5.47
CA PRO A 7 25.50 2.63 -4.30
C PRO A 7 24.18 1.91 -4.00
N VAL A 8 24.26 0.65 -3.53
CA VAL A 8 23.08 -0.20 -3.27
C VAL A 8 22.10 0.47 -2.31
N ASP A 9 22.61 1.15 -1.28
CA ASP A 9 21.79 1.88 -0.30
C ASP A 9 21.01 3.03 -0.95
N ARG A 10 21.67 3.78 -1.86
CA ARG A 10 21.02 4.87 -2.61
C ARG A 10 19.91 4.34 -3.51
N ARG A 11 20.10 3.16 -4.12
CA ARG A 11 19.06 2.49 -4.93
C ARG A 11 17.90 2.03 -4.06
N ALA A 12 18.18 1.41 -2.91
CA ALA A 12 17.14 0.99 -1.97
C ALA A 12 16.26 2.18 -1.57
N THR A 13 16.86 3.32 -1.21
CA THR A 13 16.12 4.53 -0.85
C THR A 13 15.24 5.06 -2.00
N VAL A 14 15.69 4.98 -3.26
CA VAL A 14 14.86 5.37 -4.41
C VAL A 14 13.60 4.50 -4.48
N PHE A 15 13.74 3.17 -4.39
CA PHE A 15 12.57 2.28 -4.37
C PHE A 15 11.66 2.53 -3.18
N MET A 16 12.20 2.93 -2.03
CA MET A 16 11.38 3.30 -0.88
C MET A 16 10.55 4.57 -1.11
N TYR A 17 11.11 5.58 -1.77
CA TYR A 17 10.35 6.78 -2.17
C TYR A 17 9.31 6.47 -3.26
N VAL A 18 9.64 5.59 -4.21
CA VAL A 18 8.66 5.11 -5.20
C VAL A 18 7.50 4.40 -4.51
N GLY A 19 7.80 3.50 -3.57
CA GLY A 19 6.77 2.82 -2.77
C GLY A 19 5.91 3.79 -1.98
N LEU A 20 6.52 4.79 -1.33
CA LEU A 20 5.81 5.86 -0.63
C LEU A 20 4.87 6.64 -1.55
N ALA A 21 5.35 7.03 -2.73
CA ALA A 21 4.54 7.77 -3.71
C ALA A 21 3.37 6.93 -4.23
N LEU A 22 3.60 5.65 -4.53
CA LEU A 22 2.55 4.71 -4.93
C LEU A 22 1.53 4.50 -3.81
N THR A 23 1.97 4.39 -2.55
CA THR A 23 1.04 4.31 -1.42
C THR A 23 0.23 5.59 -1.32
N ALA A 24 0.83 6.78 -1.45
CA ALA A 24 0.08 8.03 -1.42
C ALA A 24 -0.97 8.12 -2.53
N ILE A 25 -0.64 7.69 -3.75
CA ILE A 25 -1.61 7.61 -4.86
C ILE A 25 -2.73 6.62 -4.52
N ALA A 26 -2.41 5.42 -4.05
CA ALA A 26 -3.40 4.41 -3.68
C ALA A 26 -4.31 4.87 -2.51
N THR A 27 -3.78 5.63 -1.55
CA THR A 27 -4.55 6.23 -0.45
C THR A 27 -5.52 7.30 -0.93
N LEU A 28 -5.10 8.13 -1.89
CA LEU A 28 -5.93 9.22 -2.42
C LEU A 28 -6.98 8.73 -3.40
N ALA A 29 -6.70 7.66 -4.15
CA ALA A 29 -7.59 7.14 -5.18
C ALA A 29 -9.05 6.89 -4.72
N PRO A 30 -9.33 6.15 -3.62
CA PRO A 30 -10.72 5.91 -3.19
C PRO A 30 -11.42 7.18 -2.68
N VAL A 31 -10.67 8.13 -2.09
CA VAL A 31 -11.23 9.41 -1.64
C VAL A 31 -11.62 10.28 -2.83
N LEU A 32 -10.77 10.31 -3.87
CA LEU A 32 -11.06 11.02 -5.11
C LEU A 32 -12.20 10.35 -5.89
N ASP A 33 -12.22 9.03 -5.95
CA ASP A 33 -13.31 8.28 -6.58
C ASP A 33 -14.66 8.63 -5.96
N MET A 34 -14.76 8.56 -4.63
CA MET A 34 -15.97 8.87 -3.86
C MET A 34 -16.56 10.27 -4.14
N VAL A 35 -15.73 11.27 -4.47
CA VAL A 35 -16.18 12.65 -4.74
C VAL A 35 -16.31 12.98 -6.23
N THR A 36 -16.02 12.02 -7.12
CA THR A 36 -16.05 12.22 -8.57
C THR A 36 -17.01 11.27 -9.28
N VAL A 37 -16.67 9.99 -9.32
CA VAL A 37 -17.42 8.95 -10.05
C VAL A 37 -18.23 8.07 -9.10
N ASP A 38 -17.75 7.91 -7.86
CA ASP A 38 -18.34 7.11 -6.79
C ASP A 38 -18.56 5.64 -7.18
N THR A 39 -17.55 5.03 -7.82
CA THR A 39 -17.61 3.63 -8.26
C THR A 39 -17.76 2.64 -7.10
N VAL A 40 -17.36 3.03 -5.89
CA VAL A 40 -17.58 2.23 -4.69
C VAL A 40 -19.06 2.12 -4.34
N THR A 41 -19.89 3.16 -4.54
CA THR A 41 -21.35 3.05 -4.37
C THR A 41 -21.94 2.02 -5.33
N ASP A 42 -21.54 2.06 -6.61
CA ASP A 42 -22.00 1.10 -7.61
C ASP A 42 -21.60 -0.34 -7.25
N HIS A 43 -20.37 -0.53 -6.76
CA HIS A 43 -19.88 -1.82 -6.28
C HIS A 43 -20.73 -2.38 -5.13
N VAL A 44 -21.03 -1.55 -4.13
CA VAL A 44 -21.90 -1.95 -3.00
C VAL A 44 -23.32 -2.24 -3.47
N ARG A 45 -23.88 -1.40 -4.37
CA ARG A 45 -25.23 -1.58 -4.92
C ARG A 45 -25.37 -2.88 -5.71
N ASN A 46 -24.34 -3.23 -6.46
CA ASN A 46 -24.32 -4.47 -7.24
C ASN A 46 -24.27 -5.71 -6.33
N ALA A 47 -23.58 -5.64 -5.20
CA ALA A 47 -23.58 -6.70 -4.19
C ALA A 47 -24.89 -6.77 -3.40
N TYR A 48 -25.50 -5.61 -3.09
CA TYR A 48 -26.74 -5.53 -2.34
C TYR A 48 -27.82 -4.69 -3.06
N PRO A 49 -28.50 -5.26 -4.08
CA PRO A 49 -29.46 -4.50 -4.88
C PRO A 49 -30.66 -3.97 -4.09
N ASN A 50 -31.03 -4.66 -3.01
CA ASN A 50 -32.23 -4.38 -2.22
C ASN A 50 -31.96 -3.55 -0.97
N TRP A 51 -30.71 -3.16 -0.71
CA TRP A 51 -30.41 -2.32 0.46
C TRP A 51 -30.93 -0.89 0.27
N PRO A 52 -31.42 -0.24 1.35
CA PRO A 52 -31.72 1.18 1.31
C PRO A 52 -30.44 2.02 1.15
N ASP A 53 -30.58 3.23 0.63
CA ASP A 53 -29.46 4.09 0.23
C ASP A 53 -28.52 4.49 1.38
N ASP A 54 -29.06 4.60 2.60
CA ASP A 54 -28.31 4.93 3.80
C ASP A 54 -27.33 3.79 4.18
N LEU A 55 -27.77 2.54 4.06
CA LEU A 55 -26.89 1.37 4.29
C LEU A 55 -25.81 1.26 3.23
N VAL A 56 -26.14 1.52 1.96
CA VAL A 56 -25.15 1.55 0.88
C VAL A 56 -24.11 2.64 1.10
N ALA A 57 -24.54 3.85 1.48
CA ALA A 57 -23.63 4.94 1.80
C ALA A 57 -22.74 4.63 3.02
N ALA A 58 -23.29 3.97 4.04
CA ALA A 58 -22.54 3.56 5.22
C ALA A 58 -21.45 2.53 4.87
N ASP A 59 -21.77 1.51 4.08
CA ASP A 59 -20.82 0.48 3.68
C ASP A 59 -19.75 1.03 2.73
N ARG A 60 -20.13 1.88 1.76
CA ARG A 60 -19.17 2.65 0.95
C ARG A 60 -18.19 3.43 1.83
N ASN A 61 -18.69 4.19 2.79
CA ASN A 61 -17.86 4.99 3.69
C ASN A 61 -16.92 4.11 4.52
N ALA A 62 -17.37 2.91 4.93
CA ALA A 62 -16.54 1.96 5.66
C ALA A 62 -15.38 1.44 4.78
N ILE A 63 -15.66 1.07 3.52
CA ILE A 63 -14.63 0.63 2.57
C ILE A 63 -13.60 1.74 2.31
N VAL A 64 -14.06 2.94 1.95
CA VAL A 64 -13.17 4.09 1.68
C VAL A 64 -12.37 4.47 2.94
N GLY A 65 -13.03 4.49 4.10
CA GLY A 65 -12.39 4.79 5.39
C GLY A 65 -11.31 3.78 5.76
N TYR A 66 -11.58 2.48 5.58
CA TYR A 66 -10.60 1.41 5.77
C TYR A 66 -9.37 1.61 4.88
N LEU A 67 -9.56 1.83 3.57
CA LEU A 67 -8.45 2.04 2.63
C LEU A 67 -7.63 3.28 2.98
N ALA A 68 -8.28 4.37 3.40
CA ALA A 68 -7.60 5.59 3.83
C ALA A 68 -6.74 5.35 5.07
N VAL A 69 -7.27 4.65 6.08
CA VAL A 69 -6.53 4.32 7.33
C VAL A 69 -5.32 3.44 7.02
N VAL A 70 -5.52 2.35 6.27
CA VAL A 70 -4.42 1.47 5.83
C VAL A 70 -3.36 2.25 5.06
N GLY A 71 -3.79 3.10 4.15
CA GLY A 71 -2.91 3.96 3.36
C GLY A 71 -2.06 4.91 4.21
N VAL A 72 -2.65 5.57 5.21
CA VAL A 72 -1.94 6.44 6.15
C VAL A 72 -0.92 5.65 6.98
N LEU A 73 -1.30 4.47 7.47
CA LEU A 73 -0.38 3.57 8.20
C LEU A 73 0.79 3.13 7.29
N GLY A 74 0.50 2.82 6.02
CA GLY A 74 1.51 2.49 5.02
C GLY A 74 2.49 3.64 4.78
N ILE A 75 1.99 4.87 4.64
CA ILE A 75 2.82 6.08 4.50
C ILE A 75 3.73 6.26 5.73
N ALA A 76 3.18 6.13 6.94
CA ALA A 76 3.96 6.22 8.17
C ALA A 76 5.04 5.12 8.23
N GLY A 77 4.71 3.89 7.82
CA GLY A 77 5.64 2.77 7.72
C GLY A 77 6.80 3.04 6.75
N TRP A 78 6.51 3.58 5.57
CA TRP A 78 7.53 4.00 4.61
C TRP A 78 8.45 5.08 5.16
N LEU A 79 7.89 6.14 5.78
CA LEU A 79 8.68 7.23 6.36
C LEU A 79 9.59 6.72 7.48
N LEU A 80 9.09 5.84 8.34
CA LEU A 80 9.88 5.20 9.40
C LEU A 80 11.03 4.37 8.81
N ALA A 81 10.74 3.55 7.80
CA ALA A 81 11.73 2.73 7.13
C ALA A 81 12.82 3.59 6.46
N ILE A 82 12.43 4.65 5.73
CA ILE A 82 13.35 5.59 5.08
C ILE A 82 14.24 6.27 6.13
N ALA A 83 13.67 6.72 7.25
CA ALA A 83 14.42 7.33 8.34
C ALA A 83 15.43 6.34 8.95
N GLY A 84 15.05 5.08 9.14
CA GLY A 84 15.94 4.02 9.63
C GLY A 84 17.11 3.76 8.69
N VAL A 85 16.85 3.62 7.39
CA VAL A 85 17.87 3.37 6.36
C VAL A 85 18.84 4.55 6.24
N ARG A 86 18.33 5.79 6.23
CA ARG A 86 19.17 7.00 6.16
C ARG A 86 20.07 7.19 7.38
N ARG A 87 19.67 6.65 8.54
CA ARG A 87 20.47 6.66 9.77
C ARG A 87 21.40 5.45 9.90
N HIS A 88 21.46 4.59 8.89
CA HIS A 88 22.19 3.31 8.93
C HIS A 88 21.81 2.44 10.15
N ALA A 89 20.57 2.55 10.61
CA ALA A 89 20.14 1.89 11.83
C ALA A 89 20.02 0.38 11.63
N ARG A 90 20.57 -0.42 12.57
CA ARG A 90 20.50 -1.89 12.54
C ARG A 90 19.07 -2.45 12.50
N TRP A 91 18.11 -1.72 13.06
CA TRP A 91 16.70 -2.11 13.10
C TRP A 91 15.97 -1.86 11.77
N ALA A 92 16.53 -1.04 10.87
CA ALA A 92 15.86 -0.63 9.64
C ALA A 92 15.47 -1.82 8.76
N ARG A 93 16.33 -2.85 8.68
CA ARG A 93 16.04 -4.08 7.91
C ARG A 93 14.87 -4.86 8.49
N ALA A 94 14.86 -5.04 9.82
CA ALA A 94 13.81 -5.79 10.49
C ALA A 94 12.46 -5.08 10.34
N VAL A 95 12.40 -3.78 10.66
CA VAL A 95 11.16 -2.99 10.53
C VAL A 95 10.66 -2.92 9.09
N SER A 96 11.55 -2.70 8.11
CA SER A 96 11.14 -2.67 6.69
C SER A 96 10.56 -4.02 6.23
N THR A 97 11.15 -5.13 6.70
CA THR A 97 10.67 -6.48 6.38
C THR A 97 9.30 -6.75 7.00
N ILE A 98 9.11 -6.40 8.27
CA ILE A 98 7.81 -6.55 8.96
C ILE A 98 6.73 -5.72 8.28
N MET A 99 7.01 -4.43 8.01
CA MET A 99 6.05 -3.53 7.35
C MET A 99 5.68 -4.02 5.94
N PHE A 100 6.64 -4.55 5.18
CA PHE A 100 6.35 -5.15 3.89
C PHE A 100 5.48 -6.39 4.00
N VAL A 101 5.76 -7.30 4.94
CA VAL A 101 4.95 -8.51 5.13
C VAL A 101 3.52 -8.14 5.50
N LEU A 102 3.33 -7.20 6.42
CA LEU A 102 2.00 -6.70 6.78
C LEU A 102 1.29 -6.07 5.58
N GLY A 103 1.98 -5.19 4.83
CA GLY A 103 1.42 -4.56 3.64
C GLY A 103 1.08 -5.56 2.53
N ALA A 104 1.90 -6.59 2.34
CA ALA A 104 1.64 -7.65 1.36
C ALA A 104 0.45 -8.52 1.77
N ILE A 105 0.31 -8.85 3.05
CA ILE A 105 -0.87 -9.56 3.56
C ILE A 105 -2.12 -8.72 3.32
N ILE A 106 -2.11 -7.44 3.70
CA ILE A 106 -3.26 -6.54 3.50
C ILE A 106 -3.62 -6.44 2.02
N ALA A 107 -2.64 -6.22 1.13
CA ALA A 107 -2.92 -6.09 -0.30
C ALA A 107 -3.45 -7.39 -0.92
N LEU A 108 -3.00 -8.57 -0.45
CA LEU A 108 -3.57 -9.86 -0.84
C LEU A 108 -4.99 -10.03 -0.28
N THR A 109 -5.25 -9.60 0.95
CA THR A 109 -6.59 -9.60 1.55
C THR A 109 -7.54 -8.73 0.73
N ASP A 110 -7.14 -7.50 0.39
CA ASP A 110 -7.97 -6.58 -0.40
C ASP A 110 -8.29 -7.14 -1.81
N LEU A 111 -7.44 -8.02 -2.35
CA LEU A 111 -7.67 -8.65 -3.66
C LEU A 111 -8.49 -9.94 -3.61
N THR A 112 -8.54 -10.62 -2.46
CA THR A 112 -9.05 -12.00 -2.40
C THR A 112 -10.16 -12.21 -1.39
N LEU A 113 -10.31 -11.31 -0.42
CA LEU A 113 -11.30 -11.47 0.64
C LEU A 113 -12.69 -11.08 0.12
N GLY A 114 -13.51 -12.11 -0.13
CA GLY A 114 -14.96 -11.99 -0.27
C GLY A 114 -15.69 -12.13 1.06
N GLY A 115 -17.01 -11.96 1.03
CA GLY A 115 -17.86 -12.12 2.21
C GLY A 115 -19.31 -11.77 1.93
N ALA A 116 -20.24 -12.59 2.45
CA ALA A 116 -21.68 -12.48 2.17
C ALA A 116 -21.94 -12.39 0.65
N GLU A 117 -22.51 -11.29 0.16
CA GLU A 117 -22.82 -11.09 -1.27
C GLU A 117 -21.61 -10.57 -2.09
N TYR A 118 -20.49 -10.25 -1.44
CA TYR A 118 -19.28 -9.83 -2.13
C TYR A 118 -18.46 -11.03 -2.61
N SER A 119 -18.18 -11.07 -3.91
CA SER A 119 -17.10 -11.90 -4.46
C SER A 119 -15.73 -11.44 -3.95
N VAL A 120 -15.50 -10.12 -3.91
CA VAL A 120 -14.39 -9.44 -3.22
C VAL A 120 -14.94 -8.14 -2.61
N ILE A 121 -14.66 -7.90 -1.33
CA ILE A 121 -15.20 -6.76 -0.59
C ILE A 121 -14.69 -5.45 -1.17
N VAL A 122 -13.37 -5.33 -1.37
CA VAL A 122 -12.76 -4.15 -1.97
C VAL A 122 -12.93 -4.20 -3.49
N PRO A 123 -13.40 -3.11 -4.14
CA PRO A 123 -13.47 -3.05 -5.59
C PRO A 123 -12.13 -3.37 -6.25
N THR A 124 -12.13 -4.18 -7.31
CA THR A 124 -10.91 -4.70 -7.95
C THR A 124 -9.93 -3.60 -8.36
N LEU A 125 -10.42 -2.44 -8.79
CA LEU A 125 -9.57 -1.29 -9.13
C LEU A 125 -8.74 -0.81 -7.93
N HIS A 126 -9.36 -0.67 -6.76
CA HIS A 126 -8.65 -0.23 -5.55
C HIS A 126 -7.74 -1.32 -4.98
N GLY A 127 -8.18 -2.59 -4.99
CA GLY A 127 -7.33 -3.71 -4.58
C GLY A 127 -6.07 -3.85 -5.45
N THR A 128 -6.20 -3.70 -6.76
CA THR A 128 -5.04 -3.75 -7.69
C THR A 128 -4.11 -2.55 -7.53
N LEU A 129 -4.64 -1.34 -7.31
CA LEU A 129 -3.82 -0.16 -6.97
C LEU A 129 -3.04 -0.38 -5.66
N GLY A 130 -3.67 -1.00 -4.66
CA GLY A 130 -3.07 -1.35 -3.38
C GLY A 130 -1.89 -2.33 -3.48
N MET A 131 -1.79 -3.09 -4.58
CA MET A 131 -0.64 -3.98 -4.82
C MET A 131 0.62 -3.26 -5.32
N LEU A 132 0.51 -2.12 -5.99
CA LEU A 132 1.66 -1.45 -6.60
C LEU A 132 2.79 -1.12 -5.61
N PRO A 133 2.50 -0.62 -4.38
CA PRO A 133 3.53 -0.41 -3.37
C PRO A 133 4.28 -1.68 -2.95
N THR A 134 3.65 -2.86 -3.03
CA THR A 134 4.29 -4.13 -2.63
C THR A 134 5.44 -4.49 -3.58
N VAL A 135 5.32 -4.19 -4.87
CA VAL A 135 6.39 -4.43 -5.85
C VAL A 135 7.61 -3.56 -5.53
N ALA A 136 7.38 -2.28 -5.19
CA ALA A 136 8.43 -1.37 -4.75
C ALA A 136 9.05 -1.82 -3.42
N GLY A 137 8.23 -2.29 -2.47
CA GLY A 137 8.65 -2.86 -1.19
C GLY A 137 9.56 -4.08 -1.34
N LEU A 138 9.19 -5.01 -2.21
CA LEU A 138 9.99 -6.20 -2.48
C LEU A 138 11.37 -5.81 -3.05
N ALA A 139 11.40 -4.91 -4.03
CA ALA A 139 12.65 -4.41 -4.60
C ALA A 139 13.53 -3.72 -3.54
N ALA A 140 12.94 -2.88 -2.69
CA ALA A 140 13.65 -2.21 -1.60
C ALA A 140 14.25 -3.21 -0.61
N ILE A 141 13.49 -4.23 -0.19
CA ILE A 141 13.96 -5.29 0.72
C ILE A 141 15.12 -6.05 0.10
N VAL A 142 14.98 -6.54 -1.13
CA VAL A 142 16.04 -7.29 -1.80
C VAL A 142 17.34 -6.47 -1.85
N LEU A 143 17.26 -5.17 -2.11
CA LEU A 143 18.43 -4.28 -2.11
C LEU A 143 19.00 -4.06 -0.70
N LEU A 144 18.16 -3.84 0.31
CA LEU A 144 18.60 -3.65 1.70
C LEU A 144 19.33 -4.87 2.26
N TRP A 145 18.89 -6.08 1.89
CA TRP A 145 19.54 -7.32 2.29
C TRP A 145 20.84 -7.59 1.52
N ARG A 146 20.96 -7.11 0.27
CA ARG A 146 22.18 -7.19 -0.54
C ARG A 146 23.25 -6.18 -0.17
N ALA A 147 22.89 -5.08 0.50
CA ALA A 147 23.87 -4.13 1.01
C ALA A 147 24.78 -4.82 2.05
N LYS A 148 26.09 -4.87 1.81
CA LYS A 148 27.06 -5.34 2.80
C LYS A 148 27.05 -4.36 3.98
N ARG A 149 26.94 -4.88 5.21
CA ARG A 149 27.11 -4.05 6.41
C ARG A 149 28.54 -3.49 6.40
N PRO A 150 28.77 -2.20 6.73
CA PRO A 150 30.05 -1.79 7.27
C PRO A 150 30.29 -2.67 8.50
N THR A 151 31.37 -3.44 8.51
CA THR A 151 31.86 -4.07 9.74
C THR A 151 32.14 -2.96 10.75
N PRO A 152 31.76 -3.13 12.04
CA PRO A 152 32.15 -2.20 13.08
C PRO A 152 33.68 -2.12 13.20
#